data_AF-A0A7K9M3H4-F1
#
_entry.id   AF-A0A7K9M3H4-F1
#
_cell.length_a   1.000
_cell.length_b   1.000
_cell.length_c   1.000
_cell.angle_alpha   90.00
_cell.angle_beta   90.00
_cell.angle_gamma   90.00
#
_symmetry.space_group_name_H-M   'P 1'
#
loop_
_entity.id
_entity.type
_entity.pdbx_description
1 polymer ?
#
loop_
_entity_poly.entity_id
_entity_poly.type
_entity_poly.pdbx_seq_one_letter_code
_entity_poly.pdbx_strand_id
1 'polypeptide(L)'
;LYTREEVGRHRSPRDRIWVTHGTEVFDVTDFVELHPGGADKLLLAAGGALEPFWALYAVHNQPHVLELLREYKVGELRPEEALPAPAPFAGAPPRPPGLRVNSQKPFNAEPPAELLAERFLTPNELFFTRNHLPVPAVDPGSYRLRVEGPGGRALSLSLAELRSRFPKHEVTATLQCAGNRRAEMSRVRPVKGLAWDIGAISTARWGGARLRDVLLHAGFGEEREGEWHVCFEGLDTDAGGAPYGASIAYGRAVSPAADVLLAYEMNGEELPRDHGFPLRVVVPGVVGARSVKWLRRVAVSPAESPSHWQQNDYKGFSPSVDWDTVDYSAAPAIQELPVQSAITHPRPGAAVPAGELTVKGYAWSGGGREVVRVDVSLDGGRTWRVARLTGERPAPLEAPVAAGAELEIVCKAVDRSYNVQPDSVAPIWNLRGVLSNAWHRVRVTVS
;
A
#
# COMPACT_ATOMS: atom_id res chain seq x y z
N LEU A 1 36.91 -14.80 -17.11
CA LEU A 1 36.84 -13.51 -16.39
C LEU A 1 36.37 -12.45 -17.36
N TYR A 2 35.41 -11.61 -16.99
CA TYR A 2 34.76 -10.64 -17.88
C TYR A 2 34.80 -9.21 -17.30
N THR A 3 34.78 -8.19 -18.14
CA THR A 3 34.45 -6.81 -17.73
C THR A 3 32.94 -6.59 -17.73
N ARG A 4 32.44 -5.55 -17.04
CA ARG A 4 31.02 -5.20 -17.12
C ARG A 4 30.60 -4.77 -18.53
N GLU A 5 31.51 -4.18 -19.29
CA GLU A 5 31.26 -3.81 -20.69
C GLU A 5 31.10 -5.05 -21.58
N GLU A 6 31.93 -6.08 -21.39
CA GLU A 6 31.83 -7.36 -22.09
C GLU A 6 30.49 -8.03 -21.78
N VAL A 7 30.09 -8.12 -20.51
CA VAL A 7 28.76 -8.62 -20.11
C VAL A 7 27.64 -7.77 -20.71
N GLY A 8 27.82 -6.45 -20.77
CA GLY A 8 26.88 -5.50 -21.34
C GLY A 8 26.59 -5.66 -22.83
N ARG A 9 27.35 -6.47 -23.57
CA ARG A 9 27.08 -6.82 -24.97
C ARG A 9 26.05 -7.95 -25.14
N HIS A 10 25.81 -8.72 -24.08
CA HIS A 10 24.92 -9.89 -24.07
C HIS A 10 23.51 -9.51 -23.58
N ARG A 11 22.74 -8.83 -24.45
CA ARG A 11 21.42 -8.26 -24.10
C ARG A 11 20.22 -8.86 -24.85
N SER A 12 20.45 -9.82 -25.74
CA SER A 12 19.42 -10.36 -26.63
C SER A 12 19.58 -11.87 -26.78
N PRO A 13 18.52 -12.63 -27.13
CA PRO A 13 18.64 -14.07 -27.39
C PRO A 13 19.71 -14.40 -28.45
N ARG A 14 19.88 -13.53 -29.45
CA ARG A 14 20.89 -13.69 -30.51
C ARG A 14 22.31 -13.60 -29.95
N ASP A 15 22.53 -12.70 -29.01
CA ASP A 15 23.84 -12.41 -28.44
C ASP A 15 24.08 -13.17 -27.13
N ARG A 16 23.15 -14.04 -26.71
CA ARG A 16 22.99 -14.53 -25.34
C ARG A 16 22.61 -13.41 -24.37
N ILE A 17 21.92 -13.79 -23.29
CA ILE A 17 21.43 -12.88 -22.26
C ILE A 17 22.25 -13.14 -21.00
N TRP A 18 23.23 -12.29 -20.73
CA TRP A 18 24.07 -12.42 -19.55
C TRP A 18 23.66 -11.44 -18.46
N VAL A 19 23.87 -11.83 -17.21
CA VAL A 19 23.62 -11.01 -16.02
C VAL A 19 24.73 -11.23 -15.00
N THR A 20 24.86 -10.34 -14.02
CA THR A 20 25.81 -10.50 -12.92
C THR A 20 25.12 -10.55 -11.57
N HIS A 21 25.70 -11.27 -10.61
CA HIS A 21 25.32 -11.22 -9.20
C HIS A 21 26.57 -11.40 -8.35
N GLY A 22 26.87 -10.43 -7.49
CA GLY A 22 28.17 -10.28 -6.86
C GLY A 22 29.27 -10.11 -7.90
N THR A 23 30.25 -11.00 -7.89
CA THR A 23 31.32 -11.07 -8.89
C THR A 23 31.09 -12.15 -9.93
N GLU A 24 29.95 -12.85 -9.92
CA GLU A 24 29.68 -13.97 -10.82
C GLU A 24 28.90 -13.49 -12.05
N VAL A 25 29.13 -14.14 -13.20
CA VAL A 25 28.48 -13.87 -14.49
C VAL A 25 27.69 -15.11 -14.89
N PHE A 26 26.43 -14.90 -15.29
CA PHE A 26 25.47 -15.95 -15.60
C PHE A 26 24.90 -15.77 -16.99
N ASP A 27 24.80 -16.84 -17.78
CA ASP A 27 24.08 -16.88 -19.05
C ASP A 27 22.68 -17.44 -18.80
N VAL A 28 21.70 -16.54 -18.71
CA VAL A 28 20.31 -16.89 -18.38
C VAL A 28 19.46 -17.01 -19.65
N THR A 29 20.06 -17.13 -20.84
CA THR A 29 19.32 -17.19 -22.12
C THR A 29 18.21 -18.23 -22.09
N ASP A 30 18.53 -19.44 -21.64
CA ASP A 30 17.60 -20.57 -21.62
C ASP A 30 16.64 -20.52 -20.41
N PHE A 31 16.92 -19.65 -19.43
CA PHE A 31 16.06 -19.46 -18.26
C PHE A 31 14.99 -18.39 -18.45
N VAL A 32 15.15 -17.50 -19.44
CA VAL A 32 14.26 -16.33 -19.62
C VAL A 32 12.79 -16.74 -19.77
N GLU A 33 12.52 -17.77 -20.54
CA GLU A 33 11.15 -18.29 -20.74
C GLU A 33 10.62 -19.07 -19.53
N LEU A 34 11.52 -19.55 -18.67
CA LEU A 34 11.19 -20.33 -17.47
C LEU A 34 10.99 -19.44 -16.22
N HIS A 35 11.29 -18.14 -16.32
CA HIS A 35 11.26 -17.24 -15.18
C HIS A 35 9.82 -17.03 -14.66
N PRO A 36 9.52 -17.33 -13.37
CA PRO A 36 8.15 -17.26 -12.82
C PRO A 36 7.52 -15.87 -12.81
N GLY A 37 8.32 -14.81 -12.96
CA GLY A 37 7.86 -13.42 -13.09
C GLY A 37 7.62 -12.97 -14.53
N GLY A 38 7.74 -13.87 -15.50
CA GLY A 38 7.72 -13.59 -16.94
C GLY A 38 9.07 -13.14 -17.49
N ALA A 39 9.27 -13.35 -18.80
CA ALA A 39 10.49 -13.00 -19.53
C ALA A 39 10.81 -11.50 -19.47
N ASP A 40 9.78 -10.65 -19.62
CA ASP A 40 9.93 -9.19 -19.65
C ASP A 40 10.64 -8.64 -18.42
N LYS A 41 10.43 -9.25 -17.24
CA LYS A 41 11.04 -8.79 -15.99
C LYS A 41 12.51 -9.16 -15.88
N LEU A 42 12.89 -10.34 -16.36
CA LEU A 42 14.29 -10.78 -16.35
C LEU A 42 15.11 -10.02 -17.42
N LEU A 43 14.50 -9.76 -18.58
CA LEU A 43 15.14 -9.02 -19.68
C LEU A 43 15.52 -7.57 -19.31
N LEU A 44 14.88 -6.98 -18.29
CA LEU A 44 15.31 -5.67 -17.76
C LEU A 44 16.73 -5.71 -17.17
N ALA A 45 17.19 -6.87 -16.72
CA ALA A 45 18.54 -7.07 -16.18
C ALA A 45 19.57 -7.46 -17.25
N ALA A 46 19.16 -7.65 -18.51
CA ALA A 46 20.02 -8.15 -19.57
C ALA A 46 21.26 -7.27 -19.78
N GLY A 47 22.44 -7.90 -19.72
CA GLY A 47 23.75 -7.25 -19.76
C GLY A 47 24.09 -6.43 -18.52
N GLY A 48 23.44 -6.69 -17.38
CA GLY A 48 23.56 -5.89 -16.16
C GLY A 48 23.52 -6.70 -14.87
N ALA A 49 23.55 -5.98 -13.74
CA ALA A 49 23.58 -6.54 -12.40
C ALA A 49 22.17 -6.92 -11.91
N LEU A 50 22.03 -8.08 -11.26
CA LEU A 50 20.78 -8.59 -10.68
C LEU A 50 20.45 -7.90 -9.35
N GLU A 51 21.44 -7.37 -8.64
CA GLU A 51 21.32 -6.80 -7.29
C GLU A 51 20.25 -5.71 -7.17
N PRO A 52 20.12 -4.75 -8.10
CA PRO A 52 19.04 -3.76 -8.05
C PRO A 52 17.65 -4.42 -8.09
N PHE A 53 17.50 -5.49 -8.87
CA PHE A 53 16.24 -6.23 -9.00
C PHE A 53 15.98 -7.11 -7.77
N TRP A 54 17.01 -7.79 -7.26
CA TRP A 54 16.91 -8.65 -6.08
C TRP A 54 16.67 -7.85 -4.79
N ALA A 55 17.16 -6.62 -4.71
CA ALA A 55 16.84 -5.68 -3.65
C ALA A 55 15.37 -5.25 -3.64
N LEU A 56 14.71 -5.24 -4.81
CA LEU A 56 13.29 -4.92 -4.96
C LEU A 56 12.38 -6.14 -4.75
N TYR A 57 12.84 -7.31 -5.18
CA TYR A 57 12.11 -8.58 -5.14
C TYR A 57 12.81 -9.57 -4.21
N ALA A 58 12.62 -9.39 -2.90
CA ALA A 58 13.35 -10.14 -1.87
C ALA A 58 13.21 -11.68 -1.95
N VAL A 59 12.22 -12.20 -2.69
CA VAL A 59 12.06 -13.64 -2.96
C VAL A 59 13.29 -14.26 -3.63
N HIS A 60 14.05 -13.49 -4.41
CA HIS A 60 15.25 -13.99 -5.08
C HIS A 60 16.42 -14.25 -4.12
N ASN A 61 16.36 -13.71 -2.89
CA ASN A 61 17.38 -13.99 -1.86
C ASN A 61 17.15 -15.35 -1.17
N GLN A 62 16.14 -16.12 -1.56
CA GLN A 62 15.92 -17.45 -0.99
C GLN A 62 16.97 -18.45 -1.49
N PRO A 63 17.46 -19.39 -0.65
CA PRO A 63 18.53 -20.31 -1.01
C PRO A 63 18.29 -21.09 -2.31
N HIS A 64 17.06 -21.56 -2.54
CA HIS A 64 16.72 -22.32 -3.74
C HIS A 64 16.83 -21.51 -5.03
N VAL A 65 16.63 -20.19 -4.99
CA VAL A 65 16.78 -19.30 -6.15
C VAL A 65 18.26 -19.05 -6.46
N LEU A 66 19.07 -18.90 -5.40
CA LEU A 66 20.53 -18.81 -5.53
C LEU A 66 21.13 -20.10 -6.10
N GLU A 67 20.63 -21.26 -5.66
CA GLU A 67 21.03 -22.57 -6.20
C GLU A 67 20.66 -22.69 -7.68
N LEU A 68 19.43 -22.32 -8.05
CA LEU A 68 18.99 -22.30 -9.44
C LEU A 68 19.84 -21.36 -10.30
N LEU A 69 20.15 -20.15 -9.82
CA LEU A 69 20.97 -19.19 -10.56
C LEU A 69 22.39 -19.75 -10.83
N ARG A 70 22.96 -20.51 -9.90
CA ARG A 70 24.31 -21.10 -10.07
C ARG A 70 24.41 -22.06 -11.25
N GLU A 71 23.32 -22.72 -11.64
CA GLU A 71 23.30 -23.61 -12.82
C GLU A 71 23.63 -22.86 -14.11
N TYR A 72 23.40 -21.55 -14.14
CA TYR A 72 23.61 -20.67 -15.29
C TYR A 72 24.96 -19.94 -15.25
N LYS A 73 25.86 -20.25 -14.30
CA LYS A 73 27.15 -19.55 -14.17
C LYS A 73 28.06 -19.84 -15.37
N VAL A 74 28.55 -18.78 -16.03
CA VAL A 74 29.47 -18.85 -17.17
C VAL A 74 30.81 -18.15 -16.95
N GLY A 75 30.97 -17.50 -15.79
CA GLY A 75 32.26 -17.00 -15.33
C GLY A 75 32.15 -16.01 -14.18
N GLU A 76 33.15 -15.14 -14.08
CA GLU A 76 33.28 -14.14 -13.02
C GLU A 76 33.78 -12.82 -13.59
N LEU A 77 33.44 -11.71 -12.95
CA LEU A 77 33.95 -10.38 -13.24
C LEU A 77 35.43 -10.28 -12.86
N ARG A 78 36.18 -9.42 -13.55
CA ARG A 78 37.54 -9.06 -13.13
C ARG A 78 37.49 -8.40 -11.73
N PRO A 79 38.47 -8.64 -10.84
CA PRO A 79 38.46 -8.09 -9.48
C PRO A 79 38.34 -6.56 -9.41
N GLU A 80 38.83 -5.86 -10.43
CA GLU A 80 38.80 -4.41 -10.60
C GLU A 80 37.38 -3.86 -10.82
N GLU A 81 36.46 -4.72 -11.29
CA GLU A 81 35.06 -4.40 -11.57
C GLU A 81 34.14 -4.65 -10.36
N ALA A 82 34.70 -5.11 -9.23
CA ALA A 82 33.98 -5.40 -7.99
C ALA A 82 33.66 -4.11 -7.20
N LEU A 83 33.07 -3.10 -7.86
CA LEU A 83 32.45 -1.98 -7.16
C LEU A 83 31.02 -2.40 -6.72
N PRO A 84 30.69 -2.38 -5.42
CA PRO A 84 29.31 -2.63 -5.01
C PRO A 84 28.43 -1.54 -5.61
N ALA A 85 27.37 -1.95 -6.31
CA ALA A 85 26.34 -1.01 -6.74
C ALA A 85 25.82 -0.26 -5.50
N PRO A 86 25.54 1.06 -5.57
CA PRO A 86 24.97 1.77 -4.45
C PRO A 86 23.68 1.08 -4.01
N ALA A 87 23.60 0.68 -2.74
CA ALA A 87 22.45 -0.03 -2.22
C ALA A 87 21.20 0.86 -2.37
N PRO A 88 20.17 0.46 -3.17
CA PRO A 88 19.06 1.35 -3.52
C PRO A 88 18.33 1.97 -2.33
N PHE A 89 18.42 1.33 -1.15
CA PHE A 89 17.76 1.74 0.09
C PHE A 89 18.67 2.48 1.10
N ALA A 90 19.93 2.76 0.77
CA ALA A 90 20.86 3.42 1.69
C ALA A 90 20.39 4.82 2.15
N GLY A 91 19.70 5.57 1.29
CA GLY A 91 19.16 6.89 1.62
C GLY A 91 17.79 6.88 2.33
N ALA A 92 17.31 5.71 2.77
CA ALA A 92 16.01 5.60 3.41
C ALA A 92 16.02 6.28 4.80
N PRO A 93 14.94 6.97 5.19
CA PRO A 93 14.88 7.66 6.48
C PRO A 93 14.98 6.67 7.66
N PRO A 94 15.43 7.11 8.85
CA PRO A 94 15.31 6.32 10.07
C PRO A 94 13.84 6.15 10.46
N ARG A 95 13.50 5.04 11.11
CA ARG A 95 12.14 4.77 11.63
C ARG A 95 12.20 4.38 13.10
N PRO A 96 11.12 4.62 13.86
CA PRO A 96 11.04 4.19 15.25
C PRO A 96 11.15 2.65 15.36
N PRO A 97 11.85 2.13 16.38
CA PRO A 97 12.00 0.69 16.58
C PRO A 97 10.70 -0.02 17.00
N GLY A 98 9.70 0.73 17.46
CA GLY A 98 8.43 0.18 17.96
C GLY A 98 7.45 -0.30 16.88
N LEU A 99 7.76 -0.11 15.60
CA LEU A 99 6.91 -0.59 14.51
C LEU A 99 7.07 -2.10 14.30
N ARG A 100 5.97 -2.78 13.95
CA ARG A 100 6.00 -4.17 13.50
C ARG A 100 6.36 -4.22 12.02
N VAL A 101 7.64 -4.46 11.75
CA VAL A 101 8.18 -4.50 10.38
C VAL A 101 7.87 -5.85 9.74
N ASN A 102 7.21 -5.83 8.58
CA ASN A 102 6.98 -7.01 7.75
C ASN A 102 7.92 -7.08 6.54
N SER A 103 8.50 -5.96 6.12
CA SER A 103 9.59 -5.93 5.15
C SER A 103 10.52 -4.75 5.41
N GLN A 104 11.83 -4.98 5.36
CA GLN A 104 12.83 -3.92 5.55
C GLN A 104 13.15 -3.19 4.24
N LYS A 105 13.12 -3.91 3.10
CA LYS A 105 13.50 -3.42 1.78
C LYS A 105 12.56 -4.05 0.73
N PRO A 106 11.62 -3.28 0.17
CA PRO A 106 11.22 -1.93 0.57
C PRO A 106 10.59 -1.90 1.98
N PHE A 107 10.71 -0.78 2.69
CA PHE A 107 10.24 -0.68 4.08
C PHE A 107 8.71 -0.72 4.16
N ASN A 108 8.19 -1.68 4.94
CA ASN A 108 6.78 -1.86 5.20
C ASN A 108 6.57 -2.28 6.66
N ALA A 109 5.78 -1.50 7.39
CA ALA A 109 5.54 -1.72 8.81
C ALA A 109 4.20 -1.14 9.27
N GLU A 110 3.64 -1.74 10.31
CA GLU A 110 2.41 -1.29 10.98
C GLU A 110 2.72 -0.97 12.46
N PRO A 111 1.96 -0.09 13.11
CA PRO A 111 2.09 0.09 14.55
C PRO A 111 1.67 -1.17 15.31
N PRO A 112 2.11 -1.34 16.57
CA PRO A 112 1.54 -2.32 17.48
C PRO A 112 0.02 -2.12 17.57
N ALA A 113 -0.74 -3.21 17.43
CA ALA A 113 -2.19 -3.09 17.25
C ALA A 113 -2.90 -2.51 18.47
N GLU A 114 -2.36 -2.76 19.67
CA GLU A 114 -2.82 -2.19 20.94
C GLU A 114 -2.75 -0.66 20.97
N LEU A 115 -1.95 -0.02 20.12
CA LEU A 115 -1.83 1.44 20.03
C LEU A 115 -2.74 2.05 18.95
N LEU A 116 -3.28 1.26 18.02
CA LEU A 116 -4.02 1.76 16.85
C LEU A 116 -5.25 2.60 17.24
N ALA A 117 -6.01 2.15 18.23
CA ALA A 117 -7.28 2.77 18.63
C ALA A 117 -7.15 3.77 19.79
N GLU A 118 -5.95 3.98 20.35
CA GLU A 118 -5.75 4.83 21.54
C GLU A 118 -5.90 6.33 21.25
N ARG A 119 -5.65 6.78 20.02
CA ARG A 119 -5.77 8.21 19.64
C ARG A 119 -6.44 8.45 18.31
N PHE A 120 -7.38 9.40 18.28
CA PHE A 120 -7.91 10.17 17.13
C PHE A 120 -7.09 10.07 15.83
N LEU A 121 -6.00 10.81 15.91
CA LEU A 121 -4.98 10.93 14.89
C LEU A 121 -3.83 10.04 15.33
N THR A 122 -3.44 9.12 14.45
CA THR A 122 -2.25 8.30 14.65
C THR A 122 -1.04 9.21 14.57
N PRO A 123 -0.12 9.21 15.57
CA PRO A 123 1.12 9.95 15.50
C PRO A 123 1.91 9.62 14.23
N ASN A 124 2.60 10.60 13.66
CA ASN A 124 3.33 10.47 12.39
C ASN A 124 4.33 9.29 12.43
N GLU A 125 4.96 9.07 13.57
CA GLU A 125 5.95 8.03 13.83
C GLU A 125 5.35 6.61 13.89
N LEU A 126 4.05 6.52 14.18
CA LEU A 126 3.30 5.26 14.30
C LEU A 126 2.40 5.01 13.10
N PHE A 127 2.26 5.96 12.19
CA PHE A 127 1.42 5.81 11.02
C PHE A 127 1.98 4.69 10.13
N PHE A 128 1.12 3.73 9.74
CA PHE A 128 1.59 2.58 8.98
C PHE A 128 2.30 3.01 7.69
N THR A 129 3.42 2.36 7.38
CA THR A 129 4.22 2.69 6.20
C THR A 129 4.16 1.55 5.21
N ARG A 130 3.72 1.85 3.98
CA ARG A 130 3.81 0.95 2.84
C ARG A 130 4.65 1.59 1.75
N ASN A 131 5.82 1.03 1.47
CA ASN A 131 6.66 1.40 0.33
C ASN A 131 6.79 0.23 -0.65
N HIS A 132 6.61 0.48 -1.95
CA HIS A 132 6.92 -0.49 -3.00
C HIS A 132 8.39 -0.44 -3.41
N LEU A 133 9.02 0.71 -3.22
CA LEU A 133 10.30 1.09 -3.81
C LEU A 133 11.13 1.89 -2.77
N PRO A 134 12.40 2.21 -3.05
CA PRO A 134 13.18 3.10 -2.21
C PRO A 134 12.52 4.47 -2.04
N VAL A 135 12.72 5.07 -0.85
CA VAL A 135 12.18 6.41 -0.55
C VAL A 135 13.03 7.46 -1.27
N PRO A 136 12.45 8.29 -2.15
CA PRO A 136 13.18 9.36 -2.83
C PRO A 136 13.85 10.32 -1.83
N ALA A 137 15.04 10.80 -2.19
CA ALA A 137 15.69 11.94 -1.55
C ALA A 137 15.37 13.17 -2.40
N VAL A 138 14.59 14.11 -1.85
CA VAL A 138 14.07 15.26 -2.60
C VAL A 138 14.62 16.53 -1.95
N ASP A 139 15.20 17.40 -2.76
CA ASP A 139 15.48 18.78 -2.36
C ASP A 139 14.23 19.64 -2.64
N PRO A 140 13.63 20.29 -1.62
CA PRO A 140 12.45 21.12 -1.79
C PRO A 140 12.63 22.30 -2.74
N GLY A 141 13.84 22.87 -2.83
CA GLY A 141 14.11 24.04 -3.68
C GLY A 141 14.02 23.72 -5.18
N SER A 142 14.50 22.53 -5.55
CA SER A 142 14.48 22.05 -6.94
C SER A 142 13.25 21.21 -7.30
N TYR A 143 12.47 20.73 -6.32
CA TYR A 143 11.25 19.96 -6.58
C TYR A 143 10.26 20.70 -7.48
N ARG A 144 9.70 19.99 -8.46
CA ARG A 144 8.63 20.48 -9.34
C ARG A 144 7.55 19.41 -9.51
N LEU A 145 6.30 19.83 -9.36
CA LEU A 145 5.11 19.08 -9.75
C LEU A 145 4.75 19.44 -11.19
N ARG A 146 4.73 18.45 -12.09
CA ARG A 146 4.21 18.63 -13.45
C ARG A 146 2.71 18.35 -13.49
N VAL A 147 1.90 19.31 -13.92
CA VAL A 147 0.45 19.12 -14.15
C VAL A 147 0.17 19.32 -15.64
N GLU A 148 -0.25 18.28 -16.33
CA GLU A 148 -0.56 18.35 -17.76
C GLU A 148 -1.98 18.88 -17.96
N GLY A 149 -2.08 20.03 -18.61
CA GLY A 149 -3.32 20.70 -18.97
C GLY A 149 -3.82 20.36 -20.38
N PRO A 150 -5.03 20.82 -20.75
CA PRO A 150 -5.57 20.63 -22.09
C PRO A 150 -4.69 21.22 -23.20
N GLY A 151 -4.75 20.63 -24.39
CA GLY A 151 -4.05 21.16 -25.57
C GLY A 151 -2.52 21.11 -25.49
N GLY A 152 -1.96 20.23 -24.64
CA GLY A 152 -0.51 20.04 -24.51
C GLY A 152 0.20 21.05 -23.61
N ARG A 153 -0.54 21.96 -22.95
CA ARG A 153 0.03 22.86 -21.94
C ARG A 153 0.45 22.06 -20.71
N ALA A 154 1.54 22.43 -20.05
CA ALA A 154 1.94 21.82 -18.80
C ALA A 154 2.35 22.89 -17.79
N LEU A 155 1.82 22.80 -16.58
CA LEU A 155 2.31 23.58 -15.44
C LEU A 155 3.50 22.85 -14.81
N SER A 156 4.48 23.61 -14.37
CA SER A 156 5.59 23.14 -13.53
C SER A 156 5.57 23.95 -12.25
N LEU A 157 4.96 23.39 -11.21
CA LEU A 157 4.73 24.08 -9.94
C LEU A 157 5.81 23.70 -8.93
N SER A 158 6.50 24.68 -8.37
CA SER A 158 7.34 24.48 -7.19
C SER A 158 6.50 24.22 -5.93
N LEU A 159 7.12 23.69 -4.88
CA LEU A 159 6.46 23.53 -3.58
C LEU A 159 5.98 24.88 -3.01
N ALA A 160 6.76 25.95 -3.19
CA ALA A 160 6.40 27.30 -2.75
C ALA A 160 5.16 27.84 -3.49
N GLU A 161 5.06 27.60 -4.79
CA GLU A 161 3.87 27.98 -5.58
C GLU A 161 2.64 27.18 -5.16
N LEU A 162 2.77 25.88 -4.89
CA LEU A 162 1.67 25.07 -4.37
C LEU A 162 1.12 25.62 -3.04
N ARG A 163 2.01 26.05 -2.14
CA ARG A 163 1.63 26.61 -0.82
C ARG A 163 1.05 28.02 -0.90
N SER A 164 1.47 28.84 -1.86
CA SER A 164 1.12 30.26 -1.94
C SER A 164 -0.04 30.56 -2.91
N ARG A 165 -0.15 29.82 -4.02
CA ARG A 165 -1.16 30.08 -5.05
C ARG A 165 -2.53 29.50 -4.71
N PHE A 166 -2.58 28.39 -3.98
CA PHE A 166 -3.81 27.67 -3.68
C PHE A 166 -4.18 27.81 -2.20
N PRO A 167 -5.45 28.04 -1.86
CA PRO A 167 -5.89 28.03 -0.47
C PRO A 167 -5.58 26.68 0.19
N LYS A 168 -4.92 26.71 1.35
CA LYS A 168 -4.69 25.50 2.14
C LYS A 168 -6.03 24.97 2.65
N HIS A 169 -6.28 23.69 2.43
CA HIS A 169 -7.41 22.97 2.98
C HIS A 169 -6.93 21.82 3.86
N GLU A 170 -7.69 21.52 4.92
CA GLU A 170 -7.37 20.44 5.86
C GLU A 170 -8.47 19.40 5.88
N VAL A 171 -8.09 18.12 5.75
CA VAL A 171 -9.00 16.98 5.71
C VAL A 171 -8.48 15.91 6.66
N THR A 172 -9.29 15.50 7.62
CA THR A 172 -8.96 14.30 8.42
C THR A 172 -9.40 13.08 7.65
N ALA A 173 -8.47 12.19 7.30
CA ALA A 173 -8.77 11.00 6.53
C ALA A 173 -7.97 9.80 7.01
N THR A 174 -8.66 8.67 7.11
CA THR A 174 -8.07 7.34 7.33
C THR A 174 -7.55 6.79 6.01
N LEU A 175 -6.30 6.34 6.00
CA LEU A 175 -5.77 5.54 4.90
C LEU A 175 -5.76 4.08 5.34
N GLN A 176 -6.35 3.20 4.52
CA GLN A 176 -6.28 1.75 4.70
C GLN A 176 -5.64 1.11 3.47
N CYS A 177 -4.66 0.22 3.69
CA CYS A 177 -4.08 -0.59 2.64
C CYS A 177 -5.08 -1.67 2.18
N ALA A 178 -5.11 -1.98 0.87
CA ALA A 178 -5.93 -3.07 0.33
C ALA A 178 -5.67 -4.43 1.03
N GLY A 179 -4.43 -4.62 1.50
CA GLY A 179 -3.97 -5.82 2.18
C GLY A 179 -4.06 -5.81 3.69
N ASN A 180 -4.75 -4.83 4.30
CA ASN A 180 -5.00 -4.87 5.74
C ASN A 180 -5.65 -6.21 6.12
N ARG A 181 -5.22 -6.82 7.24
CA ARG A 181 -5.71 -8.11 7.72
C ARG A 181 -5.42 -9.30 6.77
N ARG A 182 -4.41 -9.19 5.90
CA ARG A 182 -4.02 -10.27 4.97
C ARG A 182 -3.63 -11.56 5.70
N ALA A 183 -3.02 -11.46 6.88
CA ALA A 183 -2.61 -12.64 7.66
C ALA A 183 -3.77 -13.61 7.94
N GLU A 184 -5.01 -13.12 8.04
CA GLU A 184 -6.19 -13.95 8.23
C GLU A 184 -6.55 -14.76 6.98
N MET A 185 -6.35 -14.22 5.78
CA MET A 185 -6.54 -14.94 4.52
C MET A 185 -5.51 -16.06 4.34
N SER A 186 -4.26 -15.83 4.75
CA SER A 186 -3.20 -16.85 4.72
C SER A 186 -3.53 -18.08 5.59
N ARG A 187 -4.42 -17.96 6.59
CA ARG A 187 -4.87 -19.09 7.42
C ARG A 187 -5.84 -20.02 6.70
N VAL A 188 -6.52 -19.54 5.66
CA VAL A 188 -7.41 -20.35 4.82
C VAL A 188 -6.58 -21.08 3.75
N ARG A 189 -5.80 -20.32 2.98
CA ARG A 189 -4.90 -20.81 1.94
C ARG A 189 -3.81 -19.76 1.69
N PRO A 190 -2.54 -20.14 1.43
CA PRO A 190 -1.47 -19.19 1.17
C PRO A 190 -1.81 -18.17 0.06
N VAL A 191 -1.38 -16.92 0.25
CA VAL A 191 -1.61 -15.80 -0.67
C VAL A 191 -0.29 -15.06 -0.94
N LYS A 192 -0.19 -14.30 -2.04
CA LYS A 192 0.97 -13.44 -2.30
C LYS A 192 0.72 -12.02 -1.78
N GLY A 193 1.56 -11.58 -0.85
CA GLY A 193 1.56 -10.20 -0.35
C GLY A 193 2.21 -10.08 1.02
N LEU A 194 2.34 -8.85 1.50
CA LEU A 194 2.87 -8.56 2.84
C LEU A 194 1.91 -9.09 3.92
N ALA A 195 2.46 -9.78 4.92
CA ALA A 195 1.71 -10.42 6.01
C ALA A 195 1.25 -9.39 7.06
N TRP A 196 0.38 -8.46 6.65
CA TRP A 196 -0.23 -7.48 7.55
C TRP A 196 -1.17 -8.15 8.56
N ASP A 197 -1.05 -7.73 9.82
CA ASP A 197 -2.05 -7.93 10.88
C ASP A 197 -3.18 -6.89 10.68
N ILE A 198 -3.80 -6.43 11.75
CA ILE A 198 -4.90 -5.46 11.73
C ILE A 198 -4.48 -3.98 11.57
N GLY A 199 -3.18 -3.68 11.44
CA GLY A 199 -2.61 -2.34 11.55
C GLY A 199 -2.15 -1.69 10.25
N ALA A 200 -2.50 -2.22 9.08
CA ALA A 200 -2.27 -1.53 7.80
C ALA A 200 -3.34 -0.45 7.53
N ILE A 201 -3.63 0.34 8.56
CA ILE A 201 -4.62 1.41 8.62
C ILE A 201 -4.18 2.46 9.64
N SER A 202 -4.29 3.74 9.31
CA SER A 202 -3.97 4.85 10.22
C SER A 202 -4.71 6.12 9.80
N THR A 203 -4.91 7.04 10.75
CA THR A 203 -5.70 8.28 10.54
C THR A 203 -4.81 9.50 10.77
N ALA A 204 -4.86 10.49 9.89
CA ALA A 204 -4.16 11.74 10.06
C ALA A 204 -5.00 12.92 9.56
N ARG A 205 -4.69 14.12 10.05
CA ARG A 205 -5.15 15.38 9.47
C ARG A 205 -4.18 15.81 8.38
N TRP A 206 -4.64 15.82 7.14
CA TRP A 206 -3.84 16.17 5.97
C TRP A 206 -4.07 17.63 5.60
N GLY A 207 -3.00 18.37 5.30
CA GLY A 207 -3.05 19.77 4.87
C GLY A 207 -2.42 19.96 3.49
N GLY A 208 -3.11 20.67 2.60
CA GLY A 208 -2.61 20.87 1.23
C GLY A 208 -3.52 21.69 0.33
N ALA A 209 -3.13 21.78 -0.94
CA ALA A 209 -3.99 22.33 -1.99
C ALA A 209 -5.06 21.30 -2.39
N ARG A 210 -6.28 21.73 -2.67
CA ARG A 210 -7.29 20.84 -3.26
C ARG A 210 -6.87 20.45 -4.68
N LEU A 211 -6.96 19.17 -5.03
CA LEU A 211 -6.66 18.69 -6.39
C LEU A 211 -7.56 19.39 -7.42
N ARG A 212 -8.83 19.61 -7.06
CA ARG A 212 -9.79 20.41 -7.84
C ARG A 212 -9.18 21.75 -8.26
N ASP A 213 -8.71 22.55 -7.30
CA ASP A 213 -8.26 23.92 -7.57
C ASP A 213 -7.03 23.94 -8.48
N VAL A 214 -6.13 22.96 -8.32
CA VAL A 214 -4.96 22.80 -9.19
C VAL A 214 -5.36 22.40 -10.63
N LEU A 215 -6.34 21.51 -10.79
CA LEU A 215 -6.84 21.11 -12.11
C LEU A 215 -7.59 22.26 -12.81
N LEU A 216 -8.42 23.00 -12.09
CA LEU A 216 -9.10 24.19 -12.63
C LEU A 216 -8.08 25.26 -13.05
N HIS A 217 -7.03 25.47 -12.24
CA HIS A 217 -5.94 26.37 -12.60
C HIS A 217 -5.14 25.91 -13.83
N ALA A 218 -5.02 24.59 -14.04
CA ALA A 218 -4.43 24.02 -15.26
C ALA A 218 -5.33 24.16 -16.50
N GLY A 219 -6.55 24.71 -16.35
CA GLY A 219 -7.48 24.98 -17.45
C GLY A 219 -8.49 23.86 -17.71
N PHE A 220 -8.62 22.89 -16.81
CA PHE A 220 -9.69 21.89 -16.90
C PHE A 220 -11.03 22.45 -16.39
N GLY A 221 -12.14 21.91 -16.89
CA GLY A 221 -13.50 22.27 -16.45
C GLY A 221 -13.96 21.45 -15.23
N GLU A 222 -15.10 21.81 -14.65
CA GLU A 222 -15.66 21.06 -13.52
C GLU A 222 -16.28 19.72 -13.93
N GLU A 223 -16.67 19.61 -15.19
CA GLU A 223 -17.27 18.41 -15.76
C GLU A 223 -16.61 18.08 -17.09
N ARG A 224 -16.61 16.80 -17.43
CA ARG A 224 -16.21 16.31 -18.75
C ARG A 224 -17.13 15.17 -19.14
N GLU A 225 -17.55 15.16 -20.40
CA GLU A 225 -18.38 14.10 -20.95
C GLU A 225 -17.56 12.80 -21.10
N GLY A 226 -18.17 11.68 -20.74
CA GLY A 226 -17.55 10.35 -20.75
C GLY A 226 -16.71 10.04 -19.50
N GLU A 227 -16.08 8.88 -19.51
CA GLU A 227 -15.22 8.43 -18.42
C GLU A 227 -13.82 9.00 -18.58
N TRP A 228 -13.43 9.88 -17.66
CA TRP A 228 -12.09 10.44 -17.58
C TRP A 228 -11.46 10.11 -16.25
N HIS A 229 -10.13 10.11 -16.23
CA HIS A 229 -9.32 9.80 -15.07
C HIS A 229 -8.27 10.88 -14.84
N VAL A 230 -7.88 11.04 -13.58
CA VAL A 230 -6.68 11.78 -13.19
C VAL A 230 -5.63 10.77 -12.75
N CYS A 231 -4.56 10.69 -13.53
CA CYS A 231 -3.41 9.81 -13.34
C CYS A 231 -2.32 10.53 -12.56
N PHE A 232 -1.69 9.79 -11.66
CA PHE A 232 -0.63 10.26 -10.79
C PHE A 232 0.61 9.38 -10.96
N GLU A 233 1.79 10.00 -10.89
CA GLU A 233 3.07 9.28 -10.79
C GLU A 233 3.88 9.82 -9.61
N GLY A 234 4.53 8.92 -8.88
CA GLY A 234 5.52 9.21 -7.86
C GLY A 234 6.92 9.35 -8.44
N LEU A 235 7.84 9.91 -7.64
CA LEU A 235 9.27 9.98 -7.94
C LEU A 235 9.97 8.62 -7.76
N ASP A 236 9.39 7.70 -7.01
CA ASP A 236 9.93 6.36 -6.81
C ASP A 236 9.72 5.49 -8.06
N THR A 237 10.82 4.95 -8.59
CA THR A 237 10.84 4.09 -9.78
C THR A 237 11.42 2.73 -9.48
N ASP A 238 10.95 1.71 -10.21
CA ASP A 238 11.62 0.41 -10.23
C ASP A 238 12.95 0.48 -11.01
N ALA A 239 13.69 -0.64 -11.04
CA ALA A 239 14.97 -0.71 -11.74
C ALA A 239 14.84 -0.51 -13.27
N GLY A 240 13.65 -0.71 -13.84
CA GLY A 240 13.34 -0.41 -15.24
C GLY A 240 12.93 1.04 -15.49
N GLY A 241 12.90 1.88 -14.44
CA GLY A 241 12.50 3.29 -14.52
C GLY A 241 10.99 3.54 -14.48
N ALA A 242 10.17 2.50 -14.31
CA ALA A 242 8.72 2.67 -14.22
C ALA A 242 8.34 3.26 -12.84
N PRO A 243 7.65 4.41 -12.78
CA PRO A 243 7.27 5.04 -11.52
C PRO A 243 6.10 4.34 -10.86
N TYR A 244 6.01 4.42 -9.52
CA TYR A 244 4.73 4.17 -8.86
C TYR A 244 3.65 5.08 -9.43
N GLY A 245 2.50 4.51 -9.78
CA GLY A 245 1.41 5.28 -10.37
C GLY A 245 0.05 4.71 -10.08
N ALA A 246 -0.96 5.56 -10.10
CA ALA A 246 -2.36 5.20 -9.89
C ALA A 246 -3.27 6.24 -10.55
N SER A 247 -4.57 5.97 -10.60
CA SER A 247 -5.56 6.96 -11.03
C SER A 247 -6.85 6.90 -10.23
N ILE A 248 -7.56 8.03 -10.23
CA ILE A 248 -8.95 8.15 -9.75
C ILE A 248 -9.84 8.69 -10.86
N ALA A 249 -11.15 8.46 -10.76
CA ALA A 249 -12.12 9.05 -11.67
C ALA A 249 -12.05 10.59 -11.60
N TYR A 250 -12.19 11.23 -12.76
CA TYR A 250 -12.14 12.68 -12.91
C TYR A 250 -13.16 13.39 -12.03
N GLY A 251 -14.41 12.89 -12.01
CA GLY A 251 -15.47 13.44 -11.17
C GLY A 251 -15.10 13.48 -9.67
N ARG A 252 -14.34 12.50 -9.17
CA ARG A 252 -13.82 12.54 -7.79
C ARG A 252 -12.77 13.63 -7.63
N ALA A 253 -11.85 13.75 -8.59
CA ALA A 253 -10.75 14.71 -8.51
C ALA A 253 -11.21 16.18 -8.49
N VAL A 254 -12.30 16.48 -9.21
CA VAL A 254 -12.86 17.83 -9.30
C VAL A 254 -14.04 18.09 -8.36
N SER A 255 -14.57 17.08 -7.67
CA SER A 255 -15.68 17.26 -6.74
C SER A 255 -15.22 17.98 -5.46
N PRO A 256 -15.86 19.10 -5.06
CA PRO A 256 -15.54 19.80 -3.83
C PRO A 256 -15.75 18.96 -2.56
N ALA A 257 -16.73 18.03 -2.58
CA ALA A 257 -17.10 17.19 -1.43
C ALA A 257 -16.27 15.91 -1.33
N ALA A 258 -15.48 15.59 -2.36
CA ALA A 258 -14.58 14.44 -2.33
C ALA A 258 -13.26 14.73 -1.62
N ASP A 259 -12.98 16.01 -1.34
CA ASP A 259 -11.87 16.49 -0.51
C ASP A 259 -10.50 15.89 -0.88
N VAL A 260 -10.27 15.68 -2.18
CA VAL A 260 -8.98 15.17 -2.67
C VAL A 260 -7.92 16.27 -2.57
N LEU A 261 -6.82 15.97 -1.88
CA LEU A 261 -5.73 16.91 -1.63
C LEU A 261 -4.44 16.52 -2.35
N LEU A 262 -3.69 17.54 -2.78
CA LEU A 262 -2.25 17.51 -2.90
C LEU A 262 -1.65 17.97 -1.57
N ALA A 263 -1.46 17.03 -0.65
CA ALA A 263 -1.03 17.28 0.72
C ALA A 263 0.48 17.50 0.81
N TYR A 264 0.87 18.53 1.55
CA TYR A 264 2.26 18.85 1.94
C TYR A 264 2.43 18.91 3.47
N GLU A 265 1.34 18.73 4.22
CA GLU A 265 1.30 18.65 5.69
C GLU A 265 0.54 17.41 6.16
N MET A 266 0.98 16.85 7.29
CA MET A 266 0.38 15.71 7.97
C MET A 266 0.45 15.91 9.48
N ASN A 267 -0.72 15.91 10.13
CA ASN A 267 -0.90 16.20 11.56
C ASN A 267 -0.32 17.56 12.00
N GLY A 268 -0.39 18.57 11.12
CA GLY A 268 0.09 19.93 11.42
C GLY A 268 1.58 20.15 11.18
N GLU A 269 2.30 19.11 10.76
CA GLU A 269 3.73 19.16 10.43
C GLU A 269 3.95 18.94 8.94
N GLU A 270 5.14 19.26 8.44
CA GLU A 270 5.54 18.87 7.09
C GLU A 270 5.52 17.34 6.92
N LEU A 271 5.18 16.87 5.72
CA LEU A 271 5.13 15.43 5.45
C LEU A 271 6.44 14.73 5.80
N PRO A 272 6.42 13.66 6.62
CA PRO A 272 7.59 12.80 6.77
C PRO A 272 7.97 12.13 5.44
N ARG A 273 9.27 11.83 5.26
CA ARG A 273 9.78 11.22 4.02
C ARG A 273 9.09 9.91 3.64
N ASP A 274 8.83 9.02 4.59
CA ASP A 274 8.10 7.76 4.35
C ASP A 274 6.64 7.97 3.92
N HIS A 275 6.07 9.15 4.21
CA HIS A 275 4.68 9.49 3.90
C HIS A 275 4.55 10.43 2.70
N GLY A 276 5.63 10.70 1.97
CA GLY A 276 5.58 11.29 0.65
C GLY A 276 6.13 12.70 0.52
N PHE A 277 6.97 13.15 1.44
CA PHE A 277 7.68 14.43 1.34
C PHE A 277 8.24 14.69 -0.08
N PRO A 278 8.03 15.87 -0.68
CA PRO A 278 7.35 17.04 -0.11
C PRO A 278 5.85 17.08 -0.38
N LEU A 279 5.33 16.18 -1.23
CA LEU A 279 3.95 16.24 -1.71
C LEU A 279 3.40 14.84 -1.99
N ARG A 280 2.16 14.57 -1.53
CA ARG A 280 1.41 13.37 -1.88
C ARG A 280 -0.01 13.70 -2.31
N VAL A 281 -0.63 12.79 -3.03
CA VAL A 281 -2.10 12.75 -3.15
C VAL A 281 -2.67 12.13 -1.87
N VAL A 282 -3.79 12.68 -1.40
CA VAL A 282 -4.67 12.06 -0.40
C VAL A 282 -6.07 11.97 -1.00
N VAL A 283 -6.59 10.75 -1.11
CA VAL A 283 -7.94 10.47 -1.65
C VAL A 283 -8.81 9.91 -0.52
N PRO A 284 -9.62 10.75 0.16
CA PRO A 284 -10.50 10.27 1.24
C PRO A 284 -11.49 9.20 0.78
N GLY A 285 -11.75 8.22 1.65
CA GLY A 285 -12.71 7.14 1.37
C GLY A 285 -12.24 6.09 0.35
N VAL A 286 -11.02 6.21 -0.18
CA VAL A 286 -10.46 5.34 -1.21
C VAL A 286 -9.28 4.55 -0.64
N VAL A 287 -9.01 3.38 -1.21
CA VAL A 287 -7.86 2.54 -0.85
C VAL A 287 -6.55 3.32 -0.92
N GLY A 288 -5.68 3.11 0.08
CA GLY A 288 -4.44 3.87 0.23
C GLY A 288 -3.48 3.81 -0.96
N ALA A 289 -3.63 2.81 -1.84
CA ALA A 289 -2.85 2.69 -3.09
C ALA A 289 -3.03 3.89 -4.03
N ARG A 290 -4.18 4.57 -4.02
CA ARG A 290 -4.46 5.70 -4.92
C ARG A 290 -3.90 7.03 -4.39
N SER A 291 -3.52 7.07 -3.11
CA SER A 291 -2.89 8.22 -2.45
C SER A 291 -1.37 8.23 -2.72
N VAL A 292 -0.99 8.47 -3.98
CA VAL A 292 0.39 8.44 -4.49
C VAL A 292 1.29 9.38 -3.69
N LYS A 293 2.43 8.86 -3.23
CA LYS A 293 3.46 9.60 -2.49
C LYS A 293 4.53 10.14 -3.42
N TRP A 294 5.30 11.12 -2.94
CA TRP A 294 6.42 11.71 -3.69
C TRP A 294 5.98 12.16 -5.08
N LEU A 295 4.85 12.84 -5.17
CA LEU A 295 4.13 13.09 -6.41
C LEU A 295 4.99 13.90 -7.39
N ARG A 296 5.17 13.42 -8.62
CA ARG A 296 5.93 14.12 -9.67
C ARG A 296 5.05 14.64 -10.81
N ARG A 297 3.96 13.92 -11.13
CA ARG A 297 3.13 14.18 -12.30
C ARG A 297 1.65 13.97 -12.00
N VAL A 298 0.82 14.88 -12.51
CA VAL A 298 -0.63 14.77 -12.59
C VAL A 298 -1.03 14.95 -14.06
N ALA A 299 -1.81 14.01 -14.59
CA ALA A 299 -2.28 14.06 -15.98
C ALA A 299 -3.74 13.60 -16.07
N VAL A 300 -4.53 14.27 -16.91
CA VAL A 300 -5.91 13.86 -17.21
C VAL A 300 -5.92 12.97 -18.45
N SER A 301 -6.61 11.84 -18.38
CA SER A 301 -6.57 10.78 -19.40
C SER A 301 -7.97 10.20 -19.63
N PRO A 302 -8.33 9.79 -20.86
CA PRO A 302 -9.58 9.07 -21.14
C PRO A 302 -9.54 7.61 -20.67
N ALA A 303 -8.40 7.13 -20.18
CA ALA A 303 -8.22 5.80 -19.64
C ALA A 303 -7.57 5.87 -18.25
N GLU A 304 -7.76 4.82 -17.46
CA GLU A 304 -7.04 4.63 -16.20
C GLU A 304 -5.52 4.72 -16.38
N SER A 305 -4.80 4.94 -15.28
CA SER A 305 -3.35 4.87 -15.27
C SER A 305 -2.89 3.51 -15.82
N PRO A 306 -1.95 3.48 -16.77
CA PRO A 306 -1.41 2.22 -17.31
C PRO A 306 -0.42 1.56 -16.35
N SER A 307 -0.23 2.10 -15.14
CA SER A 307 0.72 1.56 -14.17
C SER A 307 0.37 0.11 -13.80
N HIS A 308 1.40 -0.69 -13.49
CA HIS A 308 1.21 -2.06 -13.02
C HIS A 308 0.27 -2.13 -11.81
N TRP A 309 0.36 -1.19 -10.86
CA TRP A 309 -0.46 -1.17 -9.66
C TRP A 309 -1.92 -0.72 -9.88
N GLN A 310 -2.23 -0.10 -11.02
CA GLN A 310 -3.61 0.18 -11.41
C GLN A 310 -4.20 -1.00 -12.18
N GLN A 311 -3.44 -1.56 -13.13
CA GLN A 311 -3.95 -2.55 -14.08
C GLN A 311 -3.87 -4.00 -13.56
N ASN A 312 -2.74 -4.38 -12.96
CA ASN A 312 -2.37 -5.77 -12.66
C ASN A 312 -2.18 -6.05 -11.16
N ASP A 313 -2.71 -5.18 -10.29
CA ASP A 313 -2.75 -5.38 -8.84
C ASP A 313 -3.98 -4.68 -8.25
N TYR A 314 -4.23 -4.88 -6.95
CA TYR A 314 -5.29 -4.20 -6.20
C TYR A 314 -6.69 -4.38 -6.83
N LYS A 315 -7.04 -5.64 -7.10
CA LYS A 315 -8.36 -6.09 -7.56
C LYS A 315 -8.83 -7.29 -6.73
N GLY A 316 -10.15 -7.42 -6.56
CA GLY A 316 -10.77 -8.56 -5.89
C GLY A 316 -11.27 -9.59 -6.90
N PHE A 317 -11.11 -10.87 -6.60
CA PHE A 317 -11.53 -11.97 -7.46
C PHE A 317 -12.33 -13.01 -6.66
N SER A 318 -13.07 -13.85 -7.38
CA SER A 318 -13.73 -15.03 -6.80
C SER A 318 -12.71 -15.93 -6.08
N PRO A 319 -13.08 -16.60 -4.97
CA PRO A 319 -12.21 -17.56 -4.30
C PRO A 319 -11.78 -18.76 -5.16
N SER A 320 -12.47 -19.01 -6.27
CA SER A 320 -12.14 -20.05 -7.24
C SER A 320 -10.97 -19.71 -8.16
N VAL A 321 -10.57 -18.44 -8.25
CA VAL A 321 -9.48 -17.99 -9.14
C VAL A 321 -8.12 -18.28 -8.51
N ASP A 322 -7.20 -18.82 -9.30
CA ASP A 322 -5.81 -19.07 -8.92
C ASP A 322 -4.83 -18.40 -9.92
N TRP A 323 -3.52 -18.55 -9.71
CA TRP A 323 -2.48 -17.84 -10.48
C TRP A 323 -2.45 -18.17 -11.97
N ASP A 324 -2.88 -19.35 -12.36
CA ASP A 324 -2.96 -19.82 -13.74
C ASP A 324 -4.21 -19.31 -14.48
N THR A 325 -5.21 -18.85 -13.74
CA THR A 325 -6.54 -18.47 -14.26
C THR A 325 -6.91 -17.02 -14.02
N VAL A 326 -6.08 -16.27 -13.29
CA VAL A 326 -6.35 -14.85 -12.99
C VAL A 326 -6.27 -13.99 -14.24
N ASP A 327 -7.37 -13.32 -14.57
CA ASP A 327 -7.45 -12.27 -15.57
C ASP A 327 -7.75 -10.94 -14.88
N TYR A 328 -6.74 -10.06 -14.82
CA TYR A 328 -6.89 -8.76 -14.19
C TYR A 328 -7.84 -7.81 -14.93
N SER A 329 -8.14 -8.03 -16.21
CA SER A 329 -9.11 -7.23 -16.94
C SER A 329 -10.56 -7.51 -16.51
N ALA A 330 -10.83 -8.68 -15.92
CA ALA A 330 -12.16 -9.13 -15.50
C ALA A 330 -12.65 -8.49 -14.19
N ALA A 331 -11.83 -7.68 -13.51
CA ALA A 331 -12.19 -7.02 -12.26
C ALA A 331 -11.89 -5.51 -12.31
N PRO A 332 -12.67 -4.67 -11.62
CA PRO A 332 -12.35 -3.27 -11.48
C PRO A 332 -11.16 -3.05 -10.53
N ALA A 333 -10.40 -1.98 -10.76
CA ALA A 333 -9.43 -1.50 -9.79
C ALA A 333 -10.13 -1.12 -8.47
N ILE A 334 -9.58 -1.55 -7.33
CA ILE A 334 -10.13 -1.15 -6.03
C ILE A 334 -10.01 0.38 -5.92
N GLN A 335 -11.14 1.03 -5.69
CA GLN A 335 -11.26 2.45 -5.39
C GLN A 335 -11.78 2.59 -3.96
N GLU A 336 -13.10 2.72 -3.78
CA GLU A 336 -13.70 2.66 -2.45
C GLU A 336 -13.55 1.27 -1.82
N LEU A 337 -13.35 1.24 -0.50
CA LEU A 337 -13.25 0.01 0.27
C LEU A 337 -14.58 -0.33 0.97
N PRO A 338 -14.85 -1.62 1.23
CA PRO A 338 -16.01 -2.04 2.02
C PRO A 338 -15.84 -1.67 3.50
N VAL A 339 -16.94 -1.77 4.25
CA VAL A 339 -16.94 -1.62 5.71
C VAL A 339 -15.96 -2.61 6.37
N GLN A 340 -15.28 -2.15 7.41
CA GLN A 340 -14.20 -2.83 8.12
C GLN A 340 -14.25 -2.52 9.63
N SER A 341 -13.85 -3.47 10.46
CA SER A 341 -13.56 -3.28 11.88
C SER A 341 -12.58 -4.32 12.41
N ALA A 342 -11.82 -3.96 13.46
CA ALA A 342 -10.98 -4.90 14.19
C ALA A 342 -10.90 -4.57 15.68
N ILE A 343 -10.57 -5.58 16.48
CA ILE A 343 -10.36 -5.50 17.94
C ILE A 343 -8.87 -5.25 18.17
N THR A 344 -8.56 -4.18 18.87
CA THR A 344 -7.18 -3.81 19.25
C THR A 344 -6.84 -4.23 20.67
N HIS A 345 -7.86 -4.41 21.52
CA HIS A 345 -7.71 -4.83 22.90
C HIS A 345 -8.92 -5.66 23.35
N PRO A 346 -8.73 -6.81 24.02
CA PRO A 346 -7.44 -7.45 24.34
C PRO A 346 -6.74 -8.04 23.10
N ARG A 347 -5.48 -8.46 23.25
CA ARG A 347 -4.72 -9.14 22.18
C ARG A 347 -5.01 -10.65 22.17
N PRO A 348 -4.89 -11.34 21.02
CA PRO A 348 -5.02 -12.80 20.96
C PRO A 348 -4.09 -13.51 21.94
N GLY A 349 -4.63 -14.49 22.67
CA GLY A 349 -3.88 -15.29 23.65
C GLY A 349 -3.67 -14.63 25.02
N ALA A 350 -4.22 -13.44 25.25
CA ALA A 350 -4.14 -12.80 26.56
C ALA A 350 -4.95 -13.58 27.62
N ALA A 351 -4.44 -13.60 28.85
CA ALA A 351 -5.21 -13.94 30.04
C ALA A 351 -5.68 -12.62 30.68
N VAL A 352 -7.00 -12.43 30.80
CA VAL A 352 -7.62 -11.21 31.35
C VAL A 352 -8.21 -11.49 32.73
N PRO A 353 -8.22 -10.52 33.66
CA PRO A 353 -8.82 -10.73 34.97
C PRO A 353 -10.33 -10.91 34.88
N ALA A 354 -10.89 -11.75 35.78
CA ALA A 354 -12.33 -11.79 36.02
C ALA A 354 -12.85 -10.42 36.52
N GLY A 355 -14.14 -10.16 36.29
CA GLY A 355 -14.75 -8.86 36.61
C GLY A 355 -15.16 -8.14 35.33
N GLU A 356 -14.66 -6.93 35.10
CA GLU A 356 -15.03 -6.10 33.95
C GLU A 356 -13.93 -6.10 32.89
N LEU A 357 -14.24 -6.64 31.71
CA LEU A 357 -13.37 -6.57 30.53
C LEU A 357 -13.74 -5.36 29.68
N THR A 358 -12.75 -4.51 29.39
CA THR A 358 -12.87 -3.47 28.39
C THR A 358 -12.43 -4.00 27.01
N VAL A 359 -13.29 -3.94 26.01
CA VAL A 359 -12.96 -4.26 24.61
C VAL A 359 -12.82 -2.97 23.81
N LYS A 360 -11.70 -2.81 23.09
CA LYS A 360 -11.44 -1.66 22.22
C LYS A 360 -11.18 -2.10 20.78
N GLY A 361 -11.44 -1.21 19.84
CA GLY A 361 -11.20 -1.45 18.43
C GLY A 361 -11.41 -0.23 17.56
N TYR A 362 -11.35 -0.44 16.25
CA TYR A 362 -11.69 0.57 15.25
C TYR A 362 -12.77 0.04 14.30
N ALA A 363 -13.48 0.95 13.64
CA ALA A 363 -14.36 0.67 12.52
C ALA A 363 -14.29 1.80 11.50
N TRP A 364 -14.44 1.49 10.21
CA TRP A 364 -14.38 2.44 9.11
C TRP A 364 -15.06 1.88 7.85
N SER A 365 -15.56 2.74 6.95
CA SER A 365 -16.03 2.35 5.62
C SER A 365 -15.54 3.35 4.56
N GLY A 366 -15.35 2.87 3.33
CA GLY A 366 -14.96 3.69 2.20
C GLY A 366 -16.06 4.64 1.72
N GLY A 367 -15.74 5.44 0.71
CA GLY A 367 -16.69 6.33 0.03
C GLY A 367 -17.32 7.41 0.91
N GLY A 368 -16.73 7.73 2.07
CA GLY A 368 -17.30 8.69 3.01
C GLY A 368 -18.55 8.17 3.75
N ARG A 369 -18.78 6.85 3.75
CA ARG A 369 -19.88 6.23 4.48
C ARG A 369 -19.50 6.10 5.95
N GLU A 370 -20.20 6.85 6.80
CA GLU A 370 -20.06 6.75 8.26
C GLU A 370 -20.41 5.35 8.77
N VAL A 371 -19.75 4.91 9.84
CA VAL A 371 -20.15 3.70 10.58
C VAL A 371 -21.32 4.05 11.49
N VAL A 372 -22.46 3.39 11.30
CA VAL A 372 -23.68 3.65 12.09
C VAL A 372 -23.84 2.68 13.26
N ARG A 373 -23.13 1.55 13.25
CA ARG A 373 -23.16 0.57 14.34
C ARG A 373 -21.91 -0.30 14.35
N VAL A 374 -21.46 -0.67 15.56
CA VAL A 374 -20.50 -1.75 15.78
C VAL A 374 -21.10 -2.75 16.78
N ASP A 375 -21.20 -4.00 16.35
CA ASP A 375 -21.68 -5.10 17.18
C ASP A 375 -20.47 -5.90 17.69
N VAL A 376 -20.44 -6.17 18.99
CA VAL A 376 -19.39 -6.93 19.67
C VAL A 376 -20.00 -8.16 20.34
N SER A 377 -19.39 -9.32 20.08
CA SER A 377 -19.75 -10.60 20.67
C SER A 377 -18.61 -11.08 21.58
N LEU A 378 -18.93 -11.85 22.62
CA LEU A 378 -17.95 -12.55 23.46
C LEU A 378 -17.99 -14.08 23.30
N ASP A 379 -18.93 -14.60 22.51
CA ASP A 379 -19.23 -16.04 22.38
C ASP A 379 -19.08 -16.57 20.94
N GLY A 380 -18.18 -15.97 20.16
CA GLY A 380 -17.86 -16.40 18.80
C GLY A 380 -18.85 -15.94 17.72
N GLY A 381 -19.73 -14.98 18.05
CA GLY A 381 -20.67 -14.34 17.14
C GLY A 381 -22.12 -14.81 17.29
N ARG A 382 -22.48 -15.41 18.43
CA ARG A 382 -23.83 -15.94 18.67
C ARG A 382 -24.72 -14.85 19.26
N THR A 383 -24.22 -14.09 20.24
CA THR A 383 -24.93 -12.97 20.85
C THR A 383 -24.12 -11.69 20.76
N TRP A 384 -24.81 -10.55 20.69
CA TRP A 384 -24.18 -9.27 20.35
C TRP A 384 -24.58 -8.18 21.34
N ARG A 385 -23.62 -7.31 21.63
CA ARG A 385 -23.79 -6.05 22.35
C ARG A 385 -23.36 -4.92 21.42
N VAL A 386 -24.11 -3.82 21.43
CA VAL A 386 -23.78 -2.66 20.60
C VAL A 386 -22.73 -1.81 21.31
N ALA A 387 -21.60 -1.58 20.66
CA ALA A 387 -20.61 -0.62 21.14
C ALA A 387 -21.12 0.81 20.92
N ARG A 388 -20.95 1.68 21.91
CA ARG A 388 -21.26 3.10 21.77
C ARG A 388 -20.31 3.73 20.76
N LEU A 389 -20.79 4.62 19.90
CA LEU A 389 -19.95 5.44 19.03
C LEU A 389 -19.73 6.82 19.67
N THR A 390 -18.49 7.30 19.67
CA THR A 390 -18.09 8.63 20.13
C THR A 390 -17.36 9.33 19.00
N GLY A 391 -18.06 10.23 18.30
CA GLY A 391 -17.58 10.79 17.03
C GLY A 391 -17.38 9.68 16.00
N GLU A 392 -16.28 9.74 15.25
CA GLU A 392 -15.93 8.76 14.20
C GLU A 392 -15.35 7.45 14.75
N ARG A 393 -15.47 7.16 16.05
CA ARG A 393 -14.87 5.96 16.68
C ARG A 393 -15.82 5.16 17.56
N PRO A 394 -15.63 3.84 17.63
CA PRO A 394 -16.18 3.03 18.70
C PRO A 394 -15.56 3.41 20.04
N ALA A 395 -16.41 3.72 21.02
CA ALA A 395 -16.02 3.81 22.42
C ALA A 395 -15.70 2.41 22.97
N PRO A 396 -14.87 2.32 24.02
CA PRO A 396 -14.64 1.07 24.71
C PRO A 396 -15.95 0.42 25.18
N LEU A 397 -16.06 -0.89 25.03
CA LEU A 397 -17.20 -1.67 25.51
C LEU A 397 -16.80 -2.43 26.77
N GLU A 398 -17.48 -2.15 27.87
CA GLU A 398 -17.32 -2.86 29.14
C GLU A 398 -18.26 -4.05 29.22
N ALA A 399 -17.73 -5.22 29.58
CA ALA A 399 -18.50 -6.43 29.74
C ALA A 399 -18.06 -7.26 30.95
N PRO A 400 -19.02 -7.77 31.76
CA PRO A 400 -18.68 -8.67 32.84
C PRO A 400 -18.21 -10.02 32.29
N VAL A 401 -17.12 -10.54 32.85
CA VAL A 401 -16.51 -11.82 32.49
C VAL A 401 -16.23 -12.64 33.75
N ALA A 402 -16.58 -13.92 33.72
CA ALA A 402 -16.41 -14.83 34.85
C ALA A 402 -15.05 -15.55 34.81
N ALA A 403 -14.47 -15.80 35.98
CA ALA A 403 -13.22 -16.56 36.11
C ALA A 403 -13.33 -17.95 35.45
N GLY A 404 -12.28 -18.37 34.76
CA GLY A 404 -12.22 -19.65 34.05
C GLY A 404 -12.97 -19.70 32.72
N ALA A 405 -13.53 -18.58 32.25
CA ALA A 405 -14.18 -18.53 30.94
C ALA A 405 -13.17 -18.45 29.78
N GLU A 406 -13.51 -19.10 28.68
CA GLU A 406 -12.84 -18.95 27.38
C GLU A 406 -13.68 -18.02 26.51
N LEU A 407 -13.12 -16.93 26.01
CA LEU A 407 -13.84 -15.94 25.21
C LEU A 407 -13.37 -15.98 23.77
N GLU A 408 -14.32 -15.98 22.83
CA GLU A 408 -14.06 -15.64 21.42
C GLU A 408 -14.73 -14.29 21.13
N ILE A 409 -13.94 -13.23 21.28
CA ILE A 409 -14.38 -11.85 21.07
C ILE A 409 -14.44 -11.59 19.58
N VAL A 410 -15.59 -11.11 19.10
CA VAL A 410 -15.83 -10.84 17.68
C VAL A 410 -16.37 -9.42 17.52
N CYS A 411 -15.93 -8.70 16.50
CA CYS A 411 -16.57 -7.44 16.12
C CYS A 411 -16.97 -7.41 14.63
N LYS A 412 -18.05 -6.70 14.35
CA LYS A 412 -18.51 -6.36 13.00
C LYS A 412 -19.15 -4.97 12.98
N ALA A 413 -18.92 -4.23 11.91
CA ALA A 413 -19.48 -2.91 11.70
C ALA A 413 -20.57 -2.89 10.62
N VAL A 414 -21.42 -1.86 10.68
CA VAL A 414 -22.45 -1.51 9.71
C VAL A 414 -22.23 -0.07 9.28
N ASP A 415 -22.19 0.19 7.98
CA ASP A 415 -22.04 1.55 7.45
C ASP A 415 -23.40 2.22 7.16
N ARG A 416 -23.39 3.50 6.80
CA ARG A 416 -24.58 4.31 6.52
C ARG A 416 -25.44 3.78 5.36
N SER A 417 -24.86 2.97 4.48
CA SER A 417 -25.58 2.27 3.42
C SER A 417 -26.05 0.87 3.85
N TYR A 418 -25.92 0.54 5.13
CA TYR A 418 -26.24 -0.76 5.72
C TYR A 418 -25.45 -1.92 5.10
N ASN A 419 -24.31 -1.66 4.48
CA ASN A 419 -23.38 -2.73 4.16
C ASN A 419 -22.82 -3.31 5.48
N VAL A 420 -22.59 -4.61 5.47
CA VAL A 420 -22.11 -5.37 6.63
C VAL A 420 -20.88 -6.20 6.28
N GLN A 421 -20.14 -6.63 7.30
CA GLN A 421 -19.02 -7.55 7.13
C GLN A 421 -19.48 -9.01 7.07
N PRO A 422 -18.88 -9.86 6.22
CA PRO A 422 -19.19 -11.28 6.15
C PRO A 422 -18.63 -12.07 7.34
N ASP A 423 -19.26 -13.20 7.64
CA ASP A 423 -19.00 -14.01 8.84
C ASP A 423 -17.62 -14.68 8.86
N SER A 424 -17.10 -15.04 7.67
CA SER A 424 -15.91 -15.88 7.51
C SER A 424 -15.05 -15.48 6.32
N VAL A 425 -13.77 -15.82 6.40
CA VAL A 425 -12.74 -15.43 5.42
C VAL A 425 -12.79 -16.27 4.15
N ALA A 426 -13.14 -17.56 4.23
CA ALA A 426 -13.05 -18.47 3.09
C ALA A 426 -13.88 -18.03 1.87
N PRO A 427 -15.14 -17.57 2.01
CA PRO A 427 -15.94 -17.09 0.87
C PRO A 427 -15.44 -15.78 0.24
N ILE A 428 -14.54 -15.04 0.91
CA ILE A 428 -13.93 -13.82 0.39
C ILE A 428 -12.43 -13.97 0.09
N TRP A 429 -11.89 -15.18 0.24
CA TRP A 429 -10.49 -15.45 -0.04
C TRP A 429 -10.19 -15.09 -1.51
N ASN A 430 -9.01 -14.54 -1.75
CA ASN A 430 -8.49 -14.32 -3.10
C ASN A 430 -6.96 -14.46 -3.09
N LEU A 431 -6.39 -14.80 -4.24
CA LEU A 431 -4.95 -15.09 -4.41
C LEU A 431 -3.98 -13.98 -3.93
N ARG A 432 -4.41 -12.70 -3.93
CA ARG A 432 -3.63 -11.55 -3.45
C ARG A 432 -3.83 -11.23 -1.97
N GLY A 433 -4.77 -11.90 -1.32
CA GLY A 433 -5.08 -11.65 0.09
C GLY A 433 -5.54 -10.21 0.37
N VAL A 434 -6.23 -9.56 -0.57
CA VAL A 434 -6.76 -8.18 -0.41
C VAL A 434 -8.22 -8.22 0.01
N LEU A 435 -8.78 -7.09 0.47
CA LEU A 435 -10.20 -6.98 0.88
C LEU A 435 -10.58 -7.94 2.03
N SER A 436 -9.66 -8.18 2.97
CA SER A 436 -9.94 -8.99 4.17
C SER A 436 -10.81 -8.22 5.17
N ASN A 437 -12.13 -8.36 5.01
CA ASN A 437 -13.13 -7.65 5.81
C ASN A 437 -14.13 -8.57 6.53
N ALA A 438 -13.89 -9.89 6.61
CA ALA A 438 -14.68 -10.75 7.47
C ALA A 438 -14.56 -10.35 8.95
N TRP A 439 -15.45 -10.85 9.81
CA TRP A 439 -15.42 -10.50 11.24
C TRP A 439 -14.05 -10.78 11.86
N HIS A 440 -13.52 -9.84 12.63
CA HIS A 440 -12.27 -10.04 13.36
C HIS A 440 -12.55 -10.83 14.64
N ARG A 441 -11.73 -11.85 14.92
CA ARG A 441 -11.92 -12.80 16.02
C ARG A 441 -10.68 -12.85 16.91
N VAL A 442 -10.86 -12.66 18.21
CA VAL A 442 -9.80 -12.68 19.23
C VAL A 442 -10.15 -13.66 20.31
N ARG A 443 -9.28 -14.65 20.54
CA ARG A 443 -9.43 -15.63 21.63
C ARG A 443 -8.60 -15.23 22.84
N VAL A 444 -9.21 -15.24 24.03
CA VAL A 444 -8.58 -14.94 25.31
C VAL A 444 -9.13 -15.85 26.40
N THR A 445 -8.39 -16.00 27.49
CA THR A 445 -8.80 -16.74 28.69
C THR A 445 -9.07 -15.76 29.84
N VAL A 446 -9.97 -16.11 30.76
CA VAL A 446 -10.24 -15.31 31.96
C VAL A 446 -9.63 -15.99 33.18
N SER A 447 -8.66 -15.33 33.82
CA SER A 447 -7.91 -15.84 34.99
C SER A 447 -8.72 -15.91 36.27
#